data_AF-A0A357WTM4-F1
#
_entry.id   AF-A0A357WTM4-F1
#
_cell.length_a   1.000
_cell.length_b   1.000
_cell.length_c   1.000
_cell.angle_alpha   90.00
_cell.angle_beta   90.00
_cell.angle_gamma   90.00
#
_symmetry.space_group_name_H-M   'P 1'
#
loop_
_entity.id
_entity.type
_entity.pdbx_description
1 polymer ?
#
loop_
_entity_poly.entity_id
_entity_poly.type
_entity_poly.pdbx_seq_one_letter_code
_entity_poly.pdbx_strand_id
1 'polypeptide(L)'
;MKTRILSLLLACSMVISLALLTIGCSSNTGASVSDAPEGVAALWEAGGTRDKIVVISDIHLGIDDSYTEMVKNRPLLIEFLRHLQSTTDVRELVIAGDFLDEWFLPVYYPSYTDESQFYKDVIANNQSVIDELNNVIDSGIKLVYVPGNHDMTLEAGVLQEAIPNIVQARDT
;
A
#
# COMPACT_ATOMS: atom_id res chain seq x y z
N MET A 1 7.70 -5.76 59.89
CA MET A 1 8.33 -4.69 59.08
C MET A 1 8.37 -5.03 57.59
N LYS A 2 8.74 -6.26 57.17
CA LYS A 2 8.79 -6.66 55.76
C LYS A 2 7.45 -6.59 55.00
N THR A 3 6.34 -6.95 55.64
CA THR A 3 5.00 -6.91 55.02
C THR A 3 4.51 -5.50 54.74
N ARG A 4 4.77 -4.54 55.63
CA ARG A 4 4.38 -3.12 55.44
C ARG A 4 5.15 -2.43 54.31
N ILE A 5 6.41 -2.82 54.09
CA ILE A 5 7.25 -2.29 53.00
C ILE A 5 6.78 -2.83 51.64
N LEU A 6 6.38 -4.11 51.58
CA LEU A 6 5.83 -4.73 50.37
C LEU A 6 4.47 -4.12 49.99
N SER A 7 3.60 -3.85 50.98
CA SER A 7 2.32 -3.16 50.76
C SER A 7 2.50 -1.73 50.25
N LEU A 8 3.53 -1.01 50.72
CA LEU A 8 3.82 0.35 50.26
C LEU A 8 4.33 0.36 48.81
N LEU A 9 5.20 -0.60 48.45
CA LEU A 9 5.73 -0.71 47.09
C LEU A 9 4.65 -1.08 46.05
N LEU A 10 3.71 -1.97 46.40
CA LEU A 10 2.57 -2.29 45.54
C LEU A 10 1.57 -1.14 45.38
N ALA A 11 1.35 -0.35 46.44
CA ALA A 11 0.49 0.82 46.36
C ALA A 11 1.11 1.92 45.47
N CYS A 12 2.43 2.13 45.55
CA CYS A 12 3.12 3.09 44.69
C CYS A 12 3.12 2.68 43.21
N SER A 13 3.25 1.39 42.88
CA SER A 13 3.21 0.94 41.48
C SER A 13 1.82 1.08 40.84
N MET A 14 0.73 0.86 41.59
CA MET A 14 -0.63 1.08 41.07
C MET A 14 -0.95 2.55 40.81
N VAL A 15 -0.44 3.48 41.64
CA VAL A 15 -0.66 4.93 41.46
C VAL A 15 0.09 5.46 40.23
N ILE A 16 1.28 4.93 39.95
CA ILE A 16 2.08 5.30 38.77
C ILE A 16 1.41 4.79 37.48
N SER A 17 0.84 3.59 37.48
CA SER A 17 0.11 3.04 36.32
C SER A 17 -1.18 3.80 36.01
N LEU A 18 -1.86 4.35 37.02
CA LEU A 18 -3.10 5.12 36.83
C LEU A 18 -2.84 6.56 36.34
N ALA A 19 -1.67 7.14 36.68
CA ALA A 19 -1.27 8.47 36.21
C ALA A 19 -0.80 8.50 34.73
N LEU A 20 -0.44 7.35 34.16
CA LEU A 20 -0.04 7.23 32.75
C LEU A 20 -1.22 7.10 31.78
N LEU A 21 -2.44 6.92 32.28
CA LEU A 21 -3.66 6.77 31.48
C LEU A 21 -4.37 8.10 31.17
N THR A 22 -3.89 9.24 31.69
CA THR A 22 -4.58 10.54 31.57
C THR A 22 -3.82 11.63 30.80
N ILE A 23 -2.69 11.30 30.14
CA ILE A 23 -1.87 12.27 29.35
C ILE A 23 -1.98 11.99 27.84
N GLY A 24 -3.14 11.56 27.35
CA GLY A 24 -3.27 11.13 25.96
C GLY A 24 -4.59 11.46 25.29
N CYS A 25 -5.20 12.61 25.57
CA CYS A 25 -6.35 13.11 24.82
C CYS A 25 -6.32 14.64 24.77
N SER A 26 -5.59 15.21 23.82
CA SER A 26 -5.92 16.53 23.27
C SER A 26 -6.69 16.31 21.98
N SER A 27 -7.92 16.83 21.94
CA SER A 27 -8.74 16.89 20.73
C SER A 27 -8.54 18.25 20.08
N ASN A 28 -8.18 18.28 18.79
CA ASN A 28 -8.81 19.19 17.83
C ASN A 28 -8.40 18.98 16.36
N THR A 29 -9.45 18.92 15.54
CA THR A 29 -9.63 19.50 14.19
C THR A 29 -8.82 18.99 13.00
N GLY A 30 -9.58 18.42 12.05
CA GLY A 30 -9.25 18.39 10.62
C GLY A 30 -8.63 17.08 10.18
N ALA A 31 -9.24 16.43 9.20
CA ALA A 31 -8.56 15.42 8.39
C ALA A 31 -7.35 16.09 7.72
N SER A 32 -6.18 15.93 8.31
CA SER A 32 -4.90 16.28 7.70
C SER A 32 -4.48 15.13 6.82
N VAL A 33 -4.65 15.31 5.52
CA VAL A 33 -3.96 14.57 4.47
C VAL A 33 -2.47 14.84 4.63
N SER A 34 -1.73 13.97 5.32
CA SER A 34 -0.26 13.85 5.20
C SER A 34 0.27 12.79 6.18
N ASP A 35 0.14 11.51 5.82
CA ASP A 35 1.03 10.45 6.31
C ASP A 35 2.05 10.05 5.22
N ALA A 36 2.34 10.95 4.26
CA ALA A 36 3.52 10.79 3.43
C ALA A 36 4.75 10.75 4.36
N PRO A 37 5.63 9.73 4.26
CA PRO A 37 6.72 9.58 5.20
C PRO A 37 7.60 10.83 5.19
N GLU A 38 7.64 11.54 6.32
CA GLU A 38 8.55 12.68 6.52
C GLU A 38 9.98 12.24 6.16
N GLY A 39 10.54 12.79 5.07
CA GLY A 39 11.95 12.59 4.70
C GLY A 39 12.24 11.90 3.36
N VAL A 40 11.23 11.49 2.58
CA VAL A 40 11.48 10.98 1.21
C VAL A 40 11.48 12.14 0.20
N ALA A 41 12.58 12.31 -0.53
CA ALA A 41 12.72 13.37 -1.54
C ALA A 41 11.70 13.22 -2.67
N ALA A 42 11.35 14.30 -3.37
CA ALA A 42 10.55 14.20 -4.60
C ALA A 42 11.37 13.57 -5.74
N LEU A 43 10.69 13.02 -6.75
CA LEU A 43 11.33 12.52 -7.98
C LEU A 43 11.96 13.66 -8.80
N TRP A 44 11.39 14.86 -8.72
CA TRP A 44 11.89 16.09 -9.33
C TRP A 44 11.39 17.32 -8.56
N GLU A 45 11.93 18.49 -8.91
CA GLU A 45 11.44 19.77 -8.41
C GLU A 45 10.05 20.06 -8.99
N ALA A 46 9.02 19.92 -8.16
CA ALA A 46 7.62 20.05 -8.57
C ALA A 46 7.27 21.48 -9.01
N GLY A 47 6.47 21.60 -10.07
CA GLY A 47 5.87 22.86 -10.50
C GLY A 47 4.76 23.35 -9.56
N GLY A 48 4.30 24.59 -9.76
CA GLY A 48 3.19 25.17 -8.99
C GLY A 48 1.79 24.68 -9.41
N THR A 49 1.69 23.69 -10.30
CA THR A 49 0.41 23.20 -10.84
C THR A 49 0.44 21.69 -10.95
N ARG A 50 -0.60 21.02 -10.42
CA ARG A 50 -0.74 19.56 -10.40
C ARG A 50 -1.35 19.04 -11.69
N ASP A 51 -0.53 18.89 -12.73
CA ASP A 51 -0.97 18.56 -14.09
C ASP A 51 -0.20 17.41 -14.76
N LYS A 52 0.81 16.83 -14.08
CA LYS A 52 1.62 15.75 -14.64
C LYS A 52 0.92 14.40 -14.54
N ILE A 53 1.15 13.55 -15.52
CA ILE A 53 0.71 12.16 -15.53
C ILE A 53 1.96 11.30 -15.57
N VAL A 54 2.05 10.35 -14.65
CA VAL A 54 3.08 9.32 -14.63
C VAL A 54 2.46 8.02 -15.10
N VAL A 55 3.15 7.32 -15.99
CA VAL A 55 2.67 6.06 -16.55
C VAL A 55 3.71 4.98 -16.27
N ILE A 56 3.28 3.87 -15.70
CA ILE A 56 4.05 2.65 -15.49
C ILE A 56 3.26 1.48 -16.09
N SER A 57 3.93 0.39 -16.45
CA SER A 57 3.31 -0.81 -17.04
C SER A 57 4.16 -2.04 -16.76
N ASP A 58 3.64 -3.22 -17.10
CA ASP A 58 4.40 -4.49 -17.11
C ASP A 58 5.08 -4.73 -15.76
N ILE A 59 4.32 -4.56 -14.68
CA ILE A 59 4.81 -4.72 -13.32
C ILE A 59 4.90 -6.21 -12.99
N HIS A 60 3.94 -7.03 -13.39
CA HIS A 60 3.94 -8.48 -13.16
C HIS A 60 4.17 -8.91 -11.70
N LEU A 61 3.34 -8.40 -10.78
CA LEU A 61 3.35 -8.88 -9.40
C LEU A 61 2.83 -10.33 -9.34
N GLY A 62 3.68 -11.28 -8.93
CA GLY A 62 3.32 -12.69 -8.88
C GLY A 62 2.89 -13.19 -7.50
N ILE A 63 2.27 -14.39 -7.50
CA ILE A 63 1.70 -15.06 -6.32
C ILE A 63 2.74 -15.63 -5.35
N ASP A 64 3.96 -15.92 -5.80
CA ASP A 64 5.00 -16.58 -4.98
C ASP A 64 6.40 -16.06 -5.32
N ASP A 65 7.11 -15.63 -4.27
CA ASP A 65 8.45 -15.04 -4.34
C ASP A 65 9.55 -16.05 -4.70
N SER A 66 9.28 -17.35 -4.69
CA SER A 66 10.25 -18.36 -5.10
C SER A 66 10.51 -18.38 -6.60
N TYR A 67 9.63 -17.79 -7.42
CA TYR A 67 9.79 -17.75 -8.88
C TYR A 67 9.38 -16.43 -9.55
N THR A 68 8.53 -15.58 -8.97
CA THR A 68 8.14 -14.32 -9.64
C THR A 68 9.33 -13.42 -10.00
N GLU A 69 9.23 -12.72 -11.13
CA GLU A 69 10.32 -11.90 -11.67
C GLU A 69 10.57 -10.63 -10.84
N MET A 70 9.57 -10.17 -10.08
CA MET A 70 9.61 -8.87 -9.41
C MET A 70 10.33 -8.82 -8.06
N VAL A 71 10.74 -9.94 -7.48
CA VAL A 71 11.28 -9.96 -6.10
C VAL A 71 12.40 -8.95 -5.88
N LYS A 72 13.31 -8.81 -6.85
CA LYS A 72 14.45 -7.87 -6.76
C LYS A 72 14.06 -6.42 -7.01
N ASN A 73 13.03 -6.18 -7.83
CA ASN A 73 12.60 -4.85 -8.23
C ASN A 73 11.47 -4.30 -7.34
N ARG A 74 10.78 -5.15 -6.57
CA ARG A 74 9.71 -4.76 -5.65
C ARG A 74 10.14 -3.67 -4.68
N PRO A 75 11.33 -3.70 -4.05
CA PRO A 75 11.79 -2.60 -3.20
C PRO A 75 11.97 -1.28 -3.97
N LEU A 76 12.42 -1.33 -5.23
CA LEU A 76 12.59 -0.14 -6.07
C LEU A 76 11.24 0.46 -6.49
N LEU A 77 10.24 -0.39 -6.75
CA LEU A 77 8.87 0.05 -7.01
C LEU A 77 8.29 0.75 -5.77
N ILE A 78 8.46 0.17 -4.58
CA ILE A 78 8.04 0.77 -3.31
C ILE A 78 8.72 2.13 -3.10
N GLU A 79 10.04 2.20 -3.29
CA GLU A 79 10.80 3.45 -3.19
C GLU A 79 10.30 4.50 -4.19
N PHE A 80 10.09 4.11 -5.45
CA PHE A 80 9.50 4.98 -6.48
C PHE A 80 8.12 5.53 -6.07
N LEU A 81 7.22 4.67 -5.57
CA LEU A 81 5.89 5.09 -5.12
C LEU A 81 5.97 6.08 -3.94
N ARG A 82 6.93 5.90 -3.03
CA ARG A 82 7.18 6.85 -1.92
C ARG A 82 7.69 8.20 -2.42
N HIS A 83 8.64 8.20 -3.36
CA HIS A 83 9.08 9.45 -3.98
C HIS A 83 7.95 10.14 -4.75
N LEU A 84 7.07 9.36 -5.38
CA LEU A 84 5.91 9.87 -6.11
C LEU A 84 4.92 10.58 -5.16
N GLN A 85 4.69 10.04 -3.95
CA GLN A 85 3.87 10.69 -2.92
C GLN A 85 4.39 12.11 -2.55
N SER A 86 5.72 12.30 -2.56
CA SER A 86 6.35 13.61 -2.32
C SER A 86 6.38 14.54 -3.55
N THR A 87 5.98 14.06 -4.73
CA THR A 87 6.08 14.80 -6.00
C THR A 87 4.75 15.50 -6.32
N THR A 88 4.61 16.72 -5.82
CA THR A 88 3.31 17.40 -5.66
C THR A 88 2.64 17.90 -6.93
N ASP A 89 3.33 17.92 -8.07
CA ASP A 89 2.77 18.32 -9.37
C ASP A 89 2.20 17.15 -10.20
N VAL A 90 2.24 15.92 -9.67
CA VAL A 90 1.62 14.74 -10.29
C VAL A 90 0.13 14.68 -9.98
N ARG A 91 -0.70 14.75 -11.02
CA ARG A 91 -2.15 14.60 -10.94
C ARG A 91 -2.60 13.14 -10.94
N GLU A 92 -1.89 12.29 -11.69
CA GLU A 92 -2.35 10.95 -12.00
C GLU A 92 -1.18 9.98 -12.15
N LEU A 93 -1.32 8.79 -11.55
CA LEU A 93 -0.50 7.61 -11.82
C LEU A 93 -1.36 6.62 -12.62
N VAL A 94 -0.88 6.20 -13.78
CA VAL A 94 -1.52 5.20 -14.63
C VAL A 94 -0.68 3.93 -14.62
N ILE A 95 -1.30 2.80 -14.25
CA ILE A 95 -0.78 1.45 -14.46
C ILE A 95 -1.39 0.93 -15.76
N ALA A 96 -0.59 0.93 -16.83
CA ALA A 96 -1.01 0.66 -18.20
C ALA A 96 -0.76 -0.82 -18.57
N GLY A 97 -1.46 -1.73 -17.90
CA GLY A 97 -1.43 -3.16 -18.19
C GLY A 97 -0.48 -3.97 -17.31
N ASP A 98 -0.73 -5.28 -17.29
CA ASP A 98 0.11 -6.33 -16.72
C ASP A 98 0.59 -5.99 -15.30
N PHE A 99 -0.38 -5.70 -14.42
CA PHE A 99 -0.14 -5.33 -13.04
C PHE A 99 0.08 -6.56 -12.16
N LEU A 100 -0.90 -7.46 -12.16
CA LEU A 100 -0.87 -8.73 -11.43
C LEU A 100 -0.62 -9.87 -12.42
N ASP A 101 0.23 -10.83 -12.08
CA ASP A 101 0.66 -11.86 -13.02
C ASP A 101 0.02 -13.22 -12.74
N GLU A 102 -0.75 -13.69 -13.73
CA GLU A 102 -1.36 -15.00 -13.77
C GLU A 102 -0.61 -16.00 -14.68
N TRP A 103 0.32 -15.54 -15.53
CA TRP A 103 0.92 -16.36 -16.57
C TRP A 103 2.33 -16.86 -16.22
N PHE A 104 3.04 -16.18 -15.31
CA PHE A 104 4.37 -16.61 -14.87
C PHE A 104 4.29 -17.70 -13.79
N LEU A 105 3.87 -18.90 -14.18
CA LEU A 105 3.71 -20.05 -13.29
C LEU A 105 4.65 -21.21 -13.69
N PRO A 106 5.28 -21.89 -12.72
CA PRO A 106 6.00 -23.13 -13.00
C PRO A 106 5.07 -24.20 -13.60
N VAL A 107 5.60 -25.07 -14.45
CA VAL A 107 4.85 -26.19 -15.06
C VAL A 107 4.18 -27.12 -14.02
N TYR A 108 4.73 -27.16 -12.79
CA TYR A 108 4.23 -27.96 -11.68
C TYR A 108 3.27 -27.19 -10.75
N TYR A 109 2.95 -25.92 -11.05
CA TYR A 109 1.98 -25.17 -10.26
C TYR A 109 0.61 -25.86 -10.35
N PRO A 110 -0.10 -26.07 -9.23
CA PRO A 110 -1.40 -26.74 -9.25
C PRO A 110 -2.40 -25.99 -10.12
N SER A 111 -3.19 -26.71 -10.90
CA SER A 111 -4.36 -26.11 -11.56
C SER A 111 -5.34 -25.59 -10.52
N TYR A 112 -5.89 -24.41 -10.76
CA TYR A 112 -6.95 -23.80 -9.96
C TYR A 112 -8.12 -23.42 -10.86
N THR A 113 -9.27 -23.13 -10.25
CA THR A 113 -10.51 -22.74 -10.95
C THR A 113 -11.14 -21.49 -10.34
N ASP A 114 -10.53 -20.94 -9.30
CA ASP A 114 -10.98 -19.75 -8.58
C ASP A 114 -10.00 -18.61 -8.86
N GLU A 115 -10.25 -17.92 -9.96
CA GLU A 115 -9.44 -16.77 -10.41
C GLU A 115 -9.41 -15.66 -9.35
N SER A 116 -10.55 -15.39 -8.73
CA SER A 116 -10.66 -14.34 -7.74
C SER A 116 -9.84 -14.66 -6.49
N GLN A 117 -9.77 -15.93 -6.06
CA GLN A 117 -8.86 -16.33 -4.99
C GLN A 117 -7.39 -16.26 -5.42
N PHE A 118 -7.05 -16.66 -6.65
CA PHE A 118 -5.69 -16.54 -7.17
C PHE A 118 -5.17 -15.09 -7.09
N TYR A 119 -5.94 -14.12 -7.59
CA TYR A 119 -5.53 -12.71 -7.52
C TYR A 119 -5.51 -12.15 -6.10
N LYS A 120 -6.38 -12.63 -5.19
CA LYS A 120 -6.30 -12.27 -3.77
C LYS A 120 -4.98 -12.75 -3.15
N ASP A 121 -4.52 -13.93 -3.52
CA ASP A 121 -3.24 -14.47 -3.06
C ASP A 121 -2.06 -13.70 -3.68
N VAL A 122 -2.14 -13.29 -4.95
CA VAL A 122 -1.17 -12.36 -5.57
C VAL A 122 -1.10 -11.04 -4.80
N ILE A 123 -2.26 -10.43 -4.52
CA ILE A 123 -2.36 -9.19 -3.74
C ILE A 123 -1.74 -9.37 -2.35
N ALA A 124 -2.06 -10.46 -1.65
CA ALA A 124 -1.54 -10.77 -0.32
C ALA A 124 -0.01 -10.93 -0.32
N ASN A 125 0.56 -11.59 -1.33
CA ASN A 125 2.01 -11.74 -1.48
C ASN A 125 2.72 -10.39 -1.74
N ASN A 126 2.00 -9.41 -2.30
CA ASN A 126 2.54 -8.11 -2.68
C ASN A 126 1.94 -6.95 -1.86
N GLN A 127 1.44 -7.21 -0.65
CA GLN A 127 0.71 -6.24 0.17
C GLN A 127 1.46 -4.91 0.35
N SER A 128 2.78 -4.93 0.48
CA SER A 128 3.57 -3.71 0.63
C SER A 128 3.51 -2.78 -0.60
N VAL A 129 3.34 -3.31 -1.81
CA VAL A 129 3.11 -2.47 -3.01
C VAL A 129 1.69 -1.91 -3.00
N ILE A 130 0.72 -2.71 -2.59
CA ILE A 130 -0.70 -2.31 -2.48
C ILE A 130 -0.87 -1.19 -1.45
N ASP A 131 -0.19 -1.28 -0.31
CA ASP A 131 -0.18 -0.25 0.72
C ASP A 131 0.37 1.07 0.17
N GLU A 132 1.49 1.05 -0.56
CA GLU A 132 2.07 2.27 -1.14
C GLU A 132 1.23 2.86 -2.28
N LEU A 133 0.50 2.04 -3.03
CA LEU A 133 -0.47 2.53 -4.02
C LEU A 133 -1.66 3.24 -3.35
N ASN A 134 -2.13 2.73 -2.21
CA ASN A 134 -3.13 3.44 -1.41
C ASN A 134 -2.55 4.75 -0.85
N ASN A 135 -1.31 4.77 -0.37
CA ASN A 135 -0.64 6.01 0.07
C ASN A 135 -0.47 7.03 -1.07
N VAL A 136 -0.21 6.57 -2.30
CA VAL A 136 -0.21 7.44 -3.51
C VAL A 136 -1.57 8.10 -3.69
N ILE A 137 -2.67 7.36 -3.54
CA ILE A 137 -4.02 7.93 -3.58
C ILE A 137 -4.23 8.94 -2.46
N ASP A 138 -3.82 8.61 -1.24
CA ASP A 138 -3.97 9.49 -0.07
C ASP A 138 -3.17 10.78 -0.21
N SER A 139 -2.03 10.77 -0.93
CA SER A 139 -1.29 11.99 -1.31
C SER A 139 -2.03 12.89 -2.31
N GLY A 140 -3.21 12.47 -2.78
CA GLY A 140 -4.07 13.17 -3.73
C GLY A 140 -3.74 12.89 -5.20
N ILE A 141 -2.96 11.84 -5.50
CA ILE A 141 -2.72 11.39 -6.87
C ILE A 141 -3.84 10.44 -7.28
N LYS A 142 -4.48 10.69 -8.42
CA LYS A 142 -5.46 9.74 -8.97
C LYS A 142 -4.74 8.48 -9.45
N LEU A 143 -5.11 7.31 -8.94
CA LEU A 143 -4.61 6.03 -9.45
C LEU A 143 -5.57 5.46 -10.50
N VAL A 144 -5.05 5.21 -11.70
CA VAL A 144 -5.78 4.59 -12.81
C VAL A 144 -5.11 3.28 -13.18
N TYR A 145 -5.91 2.24 -13.40
CA TYR A 145 -5.47 0.95 -13.89
C TYR A 145 -6.18 0.61 -15.20
N VAL A 146 -5.41 0.14 -16.17
CA VAL A 146 -5.88 -0.42 -17.44
C VAL A 146 -5.46 -1.89 -17.44
N PRO A 147 -6.37 -2.86 -17.62
CA PRO A 147 -5.98 -4.27 -17.74
C PRO A 147 -5.06 -4.52 -18.93
N GLY A 148 -4.08 -5.39 -18.74
CA GLY A 148 -3.26 -5.97 -19.78
C GLY A 148 -3.69 -7.41 -20.08
N ASN A 149 -2.82 -8.17 -20.74
CA ASN A 149 -3.13 -9.55 -21.09
C ASN A 149 -2.83 -10.54 -19.95
N HIS A 150 -1.89 -10.24 -19.05
CA HIS A 150 -1.56 -11.11 -17.90
C HIS A 150 -2.59 -11.08 -16.77
N ASP A 151 -3.42 -10.04 -16.73
CA ASP A 151 -4.46 -9.82 -15.72
C ASP A 151 -5.86 -9.70 -16.34
N MET A 152 -6.07 -10.27 -17.54
CA MET A 152 -7.34 -10.18 -18.27
C MET A 152 -8.50 -10.87 -17.53
N THR A 153 -8.21 -11.88 -16.70
CA THR A 153 -9.19 -12.62 -15.88
C THR A 153 -9.44 -11.95 -14.53
N LEU A 154 -8.68 -10.91 -14.16
CA LEU A 154 -8.85 -10.19 -12.90
C LEU A 154 -10.21 -9.50 -12.85
N GLU A 155 -11.12 -10.02 -12.03
CA GLU A 155 -12.40 -9.37 -11.76
C GLU A 155 -12.19 -8.00 -11.09
N ALA A 156 -12.91 -6.99 -11.57
CA ALA A 156 -12.77 -5.62 -11.06
C ALA A 156 -12.96 -5.52 -9.54
N GLY A 157 -13.88 -6.31 -8.98
CA GLY A 157 -14.19 -6.33 -7.55
C GLY A 157 -13.01 -6.75 -6.67
N VAL A 158 -12.15 -7.65 -7.16
CA VAL A 158 -10.98 -8.13 -6.40
C VAL A 158 -9.98 -6.98 -6.19
N LEU A 159 -9.65 -6.26 -7.26
CA LEU A 159 -8.74 -5.13 -7.16
C LEU A 159 -9.38 -3.94 -6.43
N GLN A 160 -10.69 -3.73 -6.59
CA GLN A 160 -11.42 -2.68 -5.87
C GLN A 160 -11.43 -2.92 -4.36
N GLU A 161 -11.48 -4.18 -3.90
CA GLU A 161 -11.41 -4.52 -2.48
C GLU A 161 -10.04 -4.12 -1.89
N ALA A 162 -8.96 -4.35 -2.62
CA ALA A 162 -7.60 -4.05 -2.19
C ALA A 162 -7.21 -2.56 -2.32
N ILE A 163 -7.76 -1.87 -3.32
CA ILE A 163 -7.50 -0.44 -3.59
C ILE A 163 -8.84 0.27 -3.83
N PRO A 164 -9.59 0.65 -2.77
CA PRO A 164 -10.99 1.10 -2.88
C PRO A 164 -11.26 2.32 -3.75
N ASN A 165 -10.24 3.16 -3.98
CA ASN A 165 -10.36 4.40 -4.75
C ASN A 165 -9.66 4.33 -6.12
N ILE A 166 -9.25 3.14 -6.56
CA ILE A 166 -8.68 2.96 -7.90
C ILE A 166 -9.75 3.17 -8.98
N VAL A 167 -9.36 3.82 -10.07
CA VAL A 167 -10.18 3.92 -11.28
C VAL A 167 -9.72 2.86 -12.27
N GLN A 168 -10.62 1.94 -12.62
CA GLN A 168 -10.31 0.86 -13.56
C GLN A 168 -10.92 1.17 -14.94
N ALA A 169 -10.07 1.36 -15.95
CA ALA A 169 -10.48 1.57 -17.34
C ALA A 169 -10.57 0.20 -18.04
N ARG A 170 -11.74 -0.43 -17.94
CA ARG A 170 -12.03 -1.73 -18.53
C ARG A 170 -13.00 -1.57 -19.71
N ASP A 171 -12.94 -2.49 -20.67
CA ASP A 171 -13.96 -2.58 -21.71
C ASP A 171 -15.31 -2.94 -21.08
N THR A 172 -16.37 -2.24 -21.50
CA THR A 172 -17.77 -2.42 -21.04
C THR A 172 -18.59 -3.25 -22.00
#